data_AF-A0A4U1G3F4-F1
#
_entry.id   AF-A0A4U1G3F4-F1
#
_cell.length_a   1.000
_cell.length_b   1.000
_cell.length_c   1.000
_cell.angle_alpha   90.00
_cell.angle_beta   90.00
_cell.angle_gamma   90.00
#
_symmetry.space_group_name_H-M   'P 1'
#
loop_
_entity.id
_entity.type
_entity.pdbx_description
1 polymer ?
#
loop_
_entity_poly.entity_id
_entity_poly.type
_entity_poly.pdbx_seq_one_letter_code
_entity_poly.pdbx_strand_id
1 'polypeptide(L)'
;MEIIKALEWRYATKKMTGRIVPEAQVGHILKATHLAPSGIGLQPYEVIVISNQYLKEVILPVAMNQAQVMESSHLLVFAVWEEYSHERIDRVFERLDAERGLVHPNAERQRNFAKQFFGQMNLEENFHHAAKQANIADVNGRINLSAFML
;
A
#
# COMPACT_ATOMS: atom_id res chain seq x y z
N MET A 1 13.58 17.13 -1.68
CA MET A 1 13.14 16.81 -0.31
C MET A 1 14.32 16.21 0.42
N GLU A 2 14.63 16.69 1.63
CA GLU A 2 15.64 16.07 2.50
C GLU A 2 14.96 14.99 3.34
N ILE A 3 15.31 13.72 3.13
CA ILE A 3 14.62 12.58 3.74
C ILE A 3 14.69 12.59 5.28
N ILE A 4 15.80 13.06 5.86
CA ILE A 4 15.95 13.15 7.32
C ILE A 4 14.98 14.18 7.89
N LYS A 5 14.87 15.37 7.28
CA LYS A 5 13.92 16.41 7.72
C LYS A 5 12.47 15.92 7.63
N ALA A 6 12.13 15.19 6.58
CA ALA A 6 10.83 14.55 6.41
C ALA A 6 10.51 13.55 7.54
N LEU A 7 11.50 12.73 7.91
CA LEU A 7 11.39 11.76 9.00
C LEU A 7 11.27 12.41 10.39
N GLU A 8 11.98 13.51 10.62
CA GLU A 8 11.91 14.29 11.86
C GLU A 8 10.59 15.04 12.00
N TRP A 9 10.04 15.56 10.89
CA TRP A 9 8.80 16.32 10.89
C TRP A 9 7.56 15.46 11.13
N ARG A 10 7.53 14.24 10.59
CA ARG A 10 6.34 13.37 10.69
C ARG A 10 6.11 12.89 12.13
N TYR A 11 4.85 12.85 12.55
CA TYR A 11 4.43 12.28 13.83
C TYR A 11 3.05 11.62 13.71
N ALA A 12 2.70 10.81 14.71
CA ALA A 12 1.39 10.16 14.77
C ALA A 12 0.31 11.18 15.22
N THR A 13 -0.32 11.83 14.24
CA THR A 13 -1.37 12.85 14.48
C THR A 13 -2.58 12.25 15.20
N LYS A 14 -3.05 12.95 16.24
CA LYS A 14 -4.14 12.48 17.12
C LYS A 14 -5.48 13.20 16.90
N LYS A 15 -5.47 14.36 16.25
CA LYS A 15 -6.65 15.13 15.86
C LYS A 15 -6.40 15.79 14.51
N MET A 16 -7.40 15.81 13.65
CA MET A 16 -7.32 16.42 12.32
C MET A 16 -8.09 17.74 12.30
N THR A 17 -7.74 18.65 11.39
CA THR A 17 -8.37 19.97 11.28
C THR A 17 -9.71 19.95 10.54
N GLY A 18 -10.10 18.80 9.95
CA GLY A 18 -11.25 18.68 9.05
C GLY A 18 -11.01 19.29 7.66
N ARG A 19 -9.83 19.89 7.39
CA ARG A 19 -9.50 20.42 6.07
C ARG A 19 -9.38 19.29 5.04
N ILE A 20 -10.02 19.47 3.90
CA ILE A 20 -9.93 18.53 2.78
C ILE A 20 -8.57 18.71 2.08
N VAL A 21 -7.84 17.61 1.96
CA VAL A 21 -6.57 17.55 1.24
C VAL A 21 -6.88 17.45 -0.26
N PRO A 22 -6.26 18.26 -1.14
CA PRO A 22 -6.47 18.17 -2.58
C PRO A 22 -6.08 16.79 -3.15
N GLU A 23 -6.86 16.29 -4.11
CA GLU A 23 -6.64 14.99 -4.77
C GLU A 23 -5.23 14.84 -5.35
N ALA A 24 -4.66 15.92 -5.90
CA ALA A 24 -3.29 15.89 -6.43
C ALA A 24 -2.24 15.53 -5.36
N GLN A 25 -2.43 16.01 -4.12
CA GLN A 25 -1.54 15.68 -3.01
C GLN A 25 -1.74 14.22 -2.55
N VAL A 26 -2.99 13.75 -2.49
CA VAL A 26 -3.29 12.34 -2.22
C VAL A 26 -2.66 11.44 -3.30
N GLY A 27 -2.78 11.83 -4.56
CA GLY A 27 -2.16 11.14 -5.70
C GLY A 27 -0.63 11.07 -5.60
N HIS A 28 0.04 12.11 -5.12
CA HIS A 28 1.48 12.09 -4.85
C HIS A 28 1.85 11.07 -3.77
N ILE A 29 1.08 11.01 -2.67
CA ILE A 29 1.29 10.04 -1.60
C ILE A 29 1.12 8.62 -2.15
N LEU A 30 0.05 8.37 -2.89
CA LEU A 30 -0.22 7.06 -3.50
C LEU A 30 0.85 6.66 -4.51
N LYS A 31 1.34 7.61 -5.32
CA LYS A 31 2.45 7.35 -6.24
C LYS A 31 3.72 6.97 -5.49
N ALA A 32 4.04 7.66 -4.40
CA ALA A 32 5.17 7.30 -3.55
C ALA A 32 4.99 5.91 -2.93
N THR A 33 3.83 5.61 -2.35
CA THR A 33 3.48 4.28 -1.83
C THR A 33 3.70 3.19 -2.88
N HIS A 34 3.23 3.42 -4.11
CA HIS A 34 3.38 2.48 -5.23
C HIS A 34 4.83 2.28 -5.70
N LEU A 35 5.72 3.25 -5.47
CA LEU A 35 7.14 3.13 -5.82
C LEU A 35 7.95 2.34 -4.77
N ALA A 36 7.33 1.92 -3.67
CA ALA A 36 8.01 1.10 -2.67
C ALA A 36 8.39 -0.28 -3.24
N PRO A 37 9.57 -0.81 -2.88
CA PRO A 37 9.94 -2.17 -3.27
C PRO A 37 9.08 -3.20 -2.51
N SER A 38 8.87 -4.35 -3.13
CA SER A 38 8.22 -5.52 -2.51
C SER A 38 8.91 -6.81 -2.94
N GLY A 39 8.76 -7.88 -2.17
CA GLY A 39 9.26 -9.22 -2.52
C GLY A 39 8.88 -9.62 -3.96
N ILE A 40 9.90 -9.90 -4.78
CA ILE A 40 9.79 -10.29 -6.20
C ILE A 40 9.02 -9.24 -7.06
N GLY A 41 8.78 -8.04 -6.54
CA GLY A 41 8.02 -6.99 -7.22
C GLY A 41 6.51 -7.24 -7.29
N LEU A 42 5.96 -8.15 -6.47
CA LEU A 42 4.55 -8.55 -6.57
C LEU A 42 3.53 -7.50 -6.11
N GLN A 43 3.93 -6.57 -5.22
CA GLN A 43 3.05 -5.59 -4.58
C GLN A 43 1.72 -6.22 -4.10
N PRO A 44 1.77 -7.16 -3.13
CA PRO A 44 0.65 -8.04 -2.76
C PRO A 44 -0.36 -7.33 -1.83
N TYR A 45 -0.75 -6.12 -2.20
CA TYR A 45 -1.67 -5.27 -1.46
C TYR A 45 -2.36 -4.28 -2.40
N GLU A 46 -3.50 -3.79 -1.94
CA GLU A 46 -4.25 -2.69 -2.54
C GLU A 46 -4.37 -1.56 -1.52
N VAL A 47 -4.37 -0.32 -2.02
CA VAL A 47 -4.60 0.87 -1.18
C VAL A 47 -5.98 1.41 -1.52
N ILE A 48 -6.91 1.24 -0.59
CA ILE A 48 -8.27 1.73 -0.73
C ILE A 48 -8.31 3.15 -0.16
N VAL A 49 -8.73 4.10 -0.99
CA VAL A 49 -8.86 5.51 -0.62
C VAL A 49 -10.31 5.80 -0.28
N ILE A 50 -10.59 6.14 0.98
CA ILE A 50 -11.95 6.40 1.47
C ILE A 50 -12.07 7.87 1.88
N SER A 51 -12.78 8.65 1.08
CA SER A 51 -13.17 10.04 1.40
C SER A 51 -14.63 10.18 1.82
N ASN A 52 -15.47 9.20 1.47
CA ASN A 52 -16.90 9.20 1.78
C ASN A 52 -17.16 9.15 3.30
N GLN A 53 -17.93 10.14 3.79
CA GLN A 53 -18.19 10.31 5.21
C GLN A 53 -18.99 9.15 5.81
N TYR A 54 -20.03 8.68 5.10
CA TYR A 54 -20.86 7.56 5.57
C TYR A 54 -20.04 6.29 5.74
N LEU A 55 -19.11 5.99 4.82
CA LEU A 55 -18.21 4.85 4.99
C LEU A 55 -17.29 5.00 6.20
N LYS A 56 -16.79 6.22 6.49
CA LYS A 56 -15.98 6.47 7.69
C LYS A 56 -16.79 6.28 8.98
N GLU A 57 -18.06 6.66 8.99
CA GLU A 57 -18.97 6.42 10.12
C GLU A 57 -19.17 4.92 10.37
N VAL A 58 -19.36 4.14 9.31
CA VAL A 58 -19.47 2.67 9.39
C VAL A 58 -18.16 2.04 9.91
N ILE A 59 -17.00 2.59 9.54
CA ILE A 59 -15.69 2.08 9.96
C ILE A 59 -15.34 2.46 11.41
N LEU A 60 -15.81 3.60 11.91
CA LEU A 60 -15.49 4.12 13.23
C LEU A 60 -15.58 3.07 14.37
N PRO A 61 -16.68 2.29 14.52
CA PRO A 61 -16.78 1.30 15.60
C PRO A 61 -15.76 0.17 15.49
N VAL A 62 -15.42 -0.29 14.27
CA VAL A 62 -14.40 -1.35 14.08
C VAL A 62 -12.97 -0.82 14.24
N ALA A 63 -12.78 0.49 14.11
CA ALA A 63 -11.52 1.18 14.35
C ALA A 63 -11.34 1.67 15.79
N MET A 64 -12.06 1.06 16.75
CA MET A 64 -12.01 1.39 18.19
C MET A 64 -12.43 2.83 18.50
N ASN A 65 -13.39 3.39 17.73
CA ASN A 65 -13.90 4.76 17.90
C ASN A 65 -12.83 5.86 17.87
N GLN A 66 -11.75 5.63 17.12
CA GLN A 66 -10.68 6.62 16.95
C GLN A 66 -11.16 7.78 16.08
N ALA A 67 -11.23 8.97 16.66
CA ALA A 67 -11.74 10.18 16.01
C ALA A 67 -11.05 10.50 14.67
N GLN A 68 -9.77 10.14 14.52
CA GLN A 68 -8.99 10.37 13.30
C GLN A 68 -9.62 9.73 12.06
N VAL A 69 -10.36 8.62 12.21
CA VAL A 69 -11.08 7.98 11.09
C VAL A 69 -12.09 8.96 10.50
N MET A 70 -12.89 9.59 11.36
CA MET A 70 -13.93 10.53 10.97
C MET A 70 -13.39 11.90 10.57
N GLU A 71 -12.38 12.40 11.30
CA GLU A 71 -11.83 13.74 11.10
C GLU A 71 -10.86 13.82 9.89
N SER A 72 -10.34 12.68 9.42
CA SER A 72 -9.42 12.64 8.27
C SER A 72 -10.10 13.07 6.98
N SER A 73 -9.36 13.75 6.08
CA SER A 73 -9.85 14.03 4.73
C SER A 73 -9.99 12.73 3.92
N HIS A 74 -8.98 11.87 4.00
CA HIS A 74 -8.92 10.57 3.34
C HIS A 74 -8.41 9.52 4.32
N LEU A 75 -9.09 8.39 4.39
CA LEU A 75 -8.61 7.20 5.07
C LEU A 75 -7.99 6.27 4.04
N LEU A 76 -6.69 6.00 4.18
CA LEU A 76 -5.97 5.03 3.36
C LEU A 76 -5.96 3.68 4.06
N VAL A 77 -6.60 2.68 3.47
CA VAL A 77 -6.64 1.32 4.00
C VAL A 77 -5.78 0.42 3.13
N PHE A 78 -4.77 -0.21 3.73
CA PHE A 78 -3.94 -1.20 3.06
C PHE A 78 -4.57 -2.59 3.22
N ALA A 79 -5.13 -3.11 2.14
CA ALA A 79 -5.72 -4.45 2.09
C ALA A 79 -4.72 -5.41 1.46
N VAL A 80 -4.23 -6.39 2.22
CA VAL A 80 -3.21 -7.33 1.75
C VAL A 80 -3.85 -8.59 1.17
N TRP A 81 -3.09 -9.30 0.34
CA TRP A 81 -3.51 -10.63 -0.10
C TRP A 81 -3.44 -11.61 1.07
N GLU A 82 -4.50 -12.39 1.25
CA GLU A 82 -4.50 -13.53 2.18
C GLU A 82 -3.65 -14.69 1.63
N GLU A 83 -3.68 -14.89 0.31
CA GLU A 83 -2.95 -15.95 -0.38
C GLU A 83 -2.25 -15.42 -1.64
N TYR A 84 -1.04 -15.92 -1.91
CA TYR A 84 -0.35 -15.74 -3.19
C TYR A 84 -0.80 -16.81 -4.18
N SER A 85 -2.07 -16.76 -4.59
CA SER A 85 -2.56 -17.72 -5.58
C SER A 85 -1.77 -17.61 -6.89
N HIS A 86 -1.64 -18.74 -7.61
CA HIS A 86 -0.96 -18.76 -8.90
C HIS A 86 -1.54 -17.71 -9.87
N GLU A 87 -2.87 -17.55 -9.87
CA GLU A 87 -3.58 -16.55 -10.67
C GLU A 87 -3.15 -15.12 -10.34
N ARG A 88 -3.04 -14.77 -9.05
CA ARG A 88 -2.60 -13.43 -8.63
C ARG A 88 -1.16 -13.16 -9.04
N ILE A 89 -0.28 -14.14 -8.87
CA ILE A 89 1.12 -14.04 -9.33
C ILE A 89 1.13 -13.85 -10.85
N ASP A 90 0.38 -14.68 -11.59
CA ASP A 90 0.36 -14.63 -13.04
C ASP A 90 -0.08 -13.28 -13.58
N ARG A 91 -1.17 -12.74 -13.01
CA ARG A 91 -1.70 -11.42 -13.37
C ARG A 91 -0.68 -10.30 -13.17
N VAL A 92 0.14 -10.37 -12.13
CA VAL A 92 1.19 -9.35 -11.92
C VAL A 92 2.26 -9.44 -12.99
N PHE A 93 2.75 -10.64 -13.30
CA PHE A 93 3.78 -10.79 -14.33
C PHE A 93 3.26 -10.45 -15.72
N GLU A 94 2.01 -10.82 -16.06
CA GLU A 94 1.35 -10.41 -17.31
C GLU A 94 1.27 -8.88 -17.45
N ARG A 95 0.90 -8.18 -16.36
CA ARG A 95 0.91 -6.72 -16.34
C ARG A 95 2.32 -6.16 -16.58
N LEU A 96 3.34 -6.72 -15.91
CA LEU A 96 4.73 -6.26 -16.05
C LEU A 96 5.27 -6.49 -17.47
N ASP A 97 4.93 -7.60 -18.09
CA ASP A 97 5.33 -7.91 -19.47
C ASP A 97 4.64 -6.94 -20.46
N ALA A 98 3.35 -6.65 -20.25
CA ALA A 98 2.61 -5.68 -21.06
C ALA A 98 3.17 -4.25 -20.94
N GLU A 99 3.55 -3.82 -19.73
CA GLU A 99 4.14 -2.49 -19.49
C GLU A 99 5.54 -2.35 -20.08
N ARG A 100 6.33 -3.43 -20.13
CA ARG A 100 7.72 -3.41 -20.64
C ARG A 100 7.83 -3.70 -22.13
N GLY A 101 6.76 -4.22 -22.75
CA GLY A 101 6.72 -4.56 -24.16
C GLY A 101 7.63 -5.72 -24.58
N LEU A 102 8.22 -6.44 -23.62
CA LEU A 102 9.15 -7.55 -23.84
C LEU A 102 9.04 -8.55 -22.69
N VAL A 103 8.91 -9.85 -23.01
CA VAL A 103 9.07 -10.92 -22.03
C VAL A 103 10.55 -11.02 -21.68
N HIS A 104 10.91 -10.59 -20.47
CA HIS A 104 12.29 -10.65 -20.04
C HIS A 104 12.72 -12.14 -19.93
N PRO A 105 13.91 -12.55 -20.40
CA PRO A 105 14.35 -13.97 -20.35
C PRO A 105 14.30 -14.59 -18.96
N ASN A 106 14.38 -13.76 -17.92
CA ASN A 106 14.29 -14.18 -16.52
C ASN A 106 12.89 -14.04 -15.89
N ALA A 107 11.91 -13.44 -16.58
CA ALA A 107 10.55 -13.22 -16.03
C ALA A 107 9.87 -14.55 -15.71
N GLU A 108 9.87 -15.50 -16.63
CA GLU A 108 9.30 -16.84 -16.41
C GLU A 108 10.00 -17.60 -15.28
N ARG A 109 11.33 -17.45 -15.16
CA ARG A 109 12.06 -18.04 -14.04
C ARG A 109 11.62 -17.45 -12.70
N GLN A 110 11.46 -16.12 -12.62
CA GLN A 110 11.00 -15.45 -11.41
C GLN A 110 9.53 -15.77 -11.09
N ARG A 111 8.67 -15.85 -12.11
CA ARG A 111 7.26 -16.25 -11.99
C ARG A 111 7.14 -17.65 -11.38
N ASN A 112 7.87 -18.62 -11.93
CA ASN A 112 7.88 -20.00 -11.43
C ASN A 112 8.48 -20.11 -10.03
N PHE A 113 9.56 -19.36 -9.76
CA PHE A 113 10.13 -19.27 -8.42
C PHE A 113 9.11 -18.72 -7.40
N ALA A 114 8.40 -17.64 -7.73
CA ALA A 114 7.38 -17.07 -6.85
C ALA A 114 6.28 -18.07 -6.52
N LYS A 115 5.75 -18.76 -7.54
CA LYS A 115 4.71 -19.80 -7.36
C LYS A 115 5.18 -20.92 -6.45
N GLN A 116 6.40 -21.43 -6.67
CA GLN A 116 6.95 -22.50 -5.85
C GLN A 116 7.21 -22.03 -4.41
N PHE A 117 7.81 -20.86 -4.23
CA PHE A 117 8.19 -20.35 -2.92
C PHE A 117 6.96 -20.06 -2.05
N PHE A 118 5.98 -19.31 -2.58
CA PHE A 118 4.77 -19.00 -1.82
C PHE A 118 3.77 -20.16 -1.76
N GLY A 119 3.79 -21.08 -2.72
CA GLY A 119 2.98 -22.31 -2.68
C GLY A 119 3.42 -23.31 -1.60
N GLN A 120 4.62 -23.14 -1.03
CA GLN A 120 5.09 -23.90 0.13
C GLN A 120 4.64 -23.30 1.47
N MET A 121 4.16 -22.05 1.47
CA MET A 121 3.69 -21.36 2.67
C MET A 121 2.22 -21.70 2.92
N ASN A 122 1.83 -21.76 4.19
CA ASN A 122 0.42 -21.79 4.56
C ASN A 122 -0.22 -20.38 4.44
N LEU A 123 -1.54 -20.29 4.61
CA LEU A 123 -2.28 -19.02 4.47
C LEU A 123 -1.84 -17.94 5.47
N GLU A 124 -1.51 -18.32 6.71
CA GLU A 124 -1.06 -17.39 7.74
C GLU A 124 0.32 -16.81 7.40
N GLU A 125 1.25 -17.66 6.94
CA GLU A 125 2.57 -17.25 6.47
C GLU A 125 2.47 -16.32 5.25
N ASN A 126 1.61 -16.65 4.29
CA ASN A 126 1.32 -15.80 3.13
C ASN A 126 0.78 -14.44 3.57
N PHE A 127 -0.27 -14.41 4.39
CA PHE A 127 -0.84 -13.16 4.92
C PHE A 127 0.22 -12.31 5.64
N HIS A 128 1.03 -12.91 6.52
CA HIS A 128 2.09 -12.19 7.21
C HIS A 128 3.17 -11.65 6.27
N HIS A 129 3.54 -12.40 5.24
CA HIS A 129 4.49 -11.93 4.23
C HIS A 129 3.89 -10.73 3.46
N ALA A 130 2.64 -10.80 3.03
CA ALA A 130 1.95 -9.72 2.32
C ALA A 130 1.82 -8.46 3.19
N ALA A 131 1.44 -8.62 4.47
CA ALA A 131 1.36 -7.54 5.44
C ALA A 131 2.69 -6.81 5.63
N LYS A 132 3.82 -7.54 5.63
CA LYS A 132 5.16 -6.94 5.66
C LYS A 132 5.42 -6.07 4.42
N GLN A 133 4.98 -6.48 3.24
CA GLN A 133 5.14 -5.68 2.02
C GLN A 133 4.29 -4.40 2.07
N ALA A 134 3.05 -4.49 2.55
CA ALA A 134 2.19 -3.33 2.73
C ALA A 134 2.78 -2.32 3.74
N ASN A 135 3.41 -2.79 4.83
CA ASN A 135 4.08 -1.92 5.79
C ASN A 135 5.25 -1.14 5.16
N ILE A 136 6.04 -1.76 4.28
CA ILE A 136 7.10 -1.07 3.54
C ILE A 136 6.50 0.06 2.68
N ALA A 137 5.38 -0.23 2.01
CA ALA A 137 4.69 0.73 1.17
C ALA A 137 4.10 1.91 1.96
N ASP A 138 3.44 1.63 3.09
CA ASP A 138 2.89 2.65 4.00
C ASP A 138 3.98 3.59 4.51
N VAL A 139 5.11 3.05 4.97
CA VAL A 139 6.24 3.87 5.43
C VAL A 139 6.76 4.76 4.29
N ASN A 140 6.91 4.23 3.08
CA ASN A 140 7.37 5.01 1.93
C ASN A 140 6.40 6.15 1.58
N GLY A 141 5.09 5.90 1.61
CA GLY A 141 4.06 6.92 1.42
C GLY A 141 4.11 8.00 2.50
N ARG A 142 4.24 7.61 3.77
CA ARG A 142 4.27 8.54 4.92
C ARG A 142 5.48 9.47 4.92
N ILE A 143 6.64 9.01 4.45
CA ILE A 143 7.82 9.87 4.32
C ILE A 143 7.53 11.02 3.35
N ASN A 144 6.81 10.74 2.26
CA ASN A 144 6.45 11.73 1.24
C ASN A 144 5.28 12.64 1.64
N LEU A 145 4.52 12.26 2.68
CA LEU A 145 3.43 13.06 3.26
C LEU A 145 3.93 14.36 3.92
N SER A 146 5.14 14.31 4.49
CA SER A 146 5.79 15.44 5.18
C SER A 146 6.22 16.58 4.24
N ALA A 147 6.21 16.36 2.92
CA ALA A 147 6.53 17.40 1.94
C ALA A 147 5.36 18.34 1.63
N PHE A 148 4.12 18.03 2.05
CA PHE A 148 2.93 18.67 1.49
C PHE A 148 1.86 19.11 2.49
N MET A 149 1.98 18.82 3.79
CA MET A 149 0.98 19.24 4.79
C MET A 149 1.32 20.58 5.43
N LEU A 150 1.03 21.65 4.68
CA LEU A 150 0.66 22.99 5.16
C LEU A 150 -0.53 23.50 4.32
#